data_AF-A0A164A7W2-F1
#
_entry.id   AF-A0A164A7W2-F1
#
_cell.length_a   1.000
_cell.length_b   1.000
_cell.length_c   1.000
_cell.angle_alpha   90.00
_cell.angle_beta   90.00
_cell.angle_gamma   90.00
#
_symmetry.space_group_name_H-M   'P 1'
#
loop_
_entity.id
_entity.type
_entity.pdbx_description
1 polymer ?
#
loop_
_entity_poly.entity_id
_entity_poly.type
_entity_poly.pdbx_seq_one_letter_code
_entity_poly.pdbx_strand_id
1 'polypeptide(L)'
;MKMVLTLAKKQASVLRGIGLGLLISFFLVLYGIIFNPFSGPELETFDEKLVVFGRCLLILLFVLILSIARIARYRFFSSEDIDSTAVAAPSSSLLCPQSILQNTLEQTVLARIVYFLWILMTPSAWLSVLPLSAGCFLVGRILFIAGFRKGAASRAIGFALTFYPTVILFLLLSSVHYVLYAEVLLKAVSPPRQNSICW
;
A
#
# COMPACT_ATOMS: atom_id res chain seq x y z
N MET A 1 21.97 -24.15 22.64
CA MET A 1 20.97 -24.94 21.89
C MET A 1 19.87 -24.01 21.38
N LYS A 2 19.86 -23.62 20.09
CA LYS A 2 18.75 -22.81 19.53
C LYS A 2 17.52 -23.72 19.40
N MET A 3 16.48 -23.45 20.17
CA MET A 3 15.20 -24.13 20.03
C MET A 3 14.67 -23.90 18.61
N VAL A 4 14.67 -24.95 17.78
CA VAL A 4 14.05 -24.89 16.45
C VAL A 4 12.55 -24.81 16.67
N LEU A 5 11.96 -23.61 16.52
CA LEU A 5 10.50 -23.47 16.57
C LEU A 5 9.88 -24.37 15.48
N THR A 6 8.85 -25.11 15.87
CA THR A 6 8.00 -25.86 14.94
C THR A 6 7.37 -24.91 13.92
N LEU A 7 7.08 -25.42 12.72
CA LEU A 7 6.48 -24.64 11.63
C LEU A 7 5.22 -23.90 12.08
N ALA A 8 4.34 -24.59 12.82
CA ALA A 8 3.12 -24.03 13.38
C ALA A 8 3.38 -22.82 14.29
N LYS A 9 4.39 -22.86 15.17
CA LYS A 9 4.72 -21.73 16.06
C LYS A 9 5.26 -20.53 15.27
N LYS A 10 6.05 -20.77 14.21
CA LYS A 10 6.51 -19.70 13.31
C LYS A 10 5.34 -19.06 12.56
N GLN A 11 4.44 -19.88 12.01
CA GLN A 11 3.23 -19.41 11.32
C GLN A 11 2.34 -18.58 12.25
N ALA A 12 2.10 -19.05 13.48
CA ALA A 12 1.31 -18.31 14.47
C ALA A 12 1.93 -16.93 14.78
N SER A 13 3.25 -16.84 14.92
CA SER A 13 3.90 -15.56 15.18
C SER A 13 3.85 -14.61 13.98
N VAL A 14 3.95 -15.13 12.76
CA VAL A 14 3.77 -14.34 11.53
C VAL A 14 2.32 -13.85 11.44
N LEU A 15 1.35 -14.73 11.69
CA LEU A 15 -0.07 -14.42 11.63
C LEU A 15 -0.46 -13.31 12.62
N ARG A 16 0.13 -13.27 13.82
CA ARG A 16 -0.06 -12.16 14.76
C ARG A 16 0.40 -10.82 14.20
N GLY A 17 1.59 -10.79 13.59
CA GLY A 17 2.11 -9.56 12.96
C GLY A 17 1.25 -9.10 11.78
N ILE A 18 0.78 -10.05 10.97
CA ILE A 18 -0.17 -9.80 9.88
C ILE A 18 -1.50 -9.24 10.42
N GLY A 19 -2.10 -9.92 11.40
CA GLY A 19 -3.38 -9.53 11.99
C GLY A 19 -3.33 -8.15 12.64
N LEU A 20 -2.25 -7.83 13.35
CA LEU A 20 -2.04 -6.51 13.93
C LEU A 20 -1.91 -5.43 12.84
N GLY A 21 -1.13 -5.68 11.80
CA GLY A 21 -1.00 -4.73 10.70
C GLY A 21 -2.31 -4.52 9.93
N LEU A 22 -3.09 -5.58 9.74
CA LEU A 22 -4.44 -5.49 9.16
C LEU A 22 -5.36 -4.64 10.03
N LEU A 23 -5.37 -4.86 11.35
CA LEU A 23 -6.18 -4.10 12.30
C LEU A 23 -5.84 -2.61 12.27
N ILE A 24 -4.55 -2.28 12.33
CA ILE A 24 -4.05 -0.90 12.23
C ILE A 24 -4.50 -0.27 10.92
N SER A 25 -4.35 -0.99 9.80
CA SER A 25 -4.71 -0.50 8.47
C SER A 25 -6.21 -0.23 8.36
N PHE A 26 -7.04 -1.14 8.87
CA PHE A 26 -8.49 -0.99 8.90
C PHE A 26 -8.91 0.27 9.67
N PHE A 27 -8.43 0.42 10.91
CA PHE A 27 -8.78 1.59 11.72
C PHE A 27 -8.21 2.89 11.17
N LEU A 28 -7.04 2.87 10.53
CA LEU A 28 -6.47 4.03 9.87
C LEU A 28 -7.32 4.49 8.68
N VAL A 29 -7.76 3.56 7.83
CA VAL A 29 -8.64 3.88 6.70
C VAL A 29 -9.97 4.40 7.21
N LEU A 30 -10.56 3.73 8.21
CA LEU A 30 -11.81 4.16 8.83
C LEU A 30 -11.68 5.58 9.42
N TYR A 31 -10.58 5.84 10.14
CA TYR A 31 -10.27 7.15 10.69
C TYR A 31 -10.14 8.22 9.60
N GLY A 32 -9.41 7.92 8.52
CA GLY A 32 -9.23 8.84 7.40
C GLY A 32 -10.53 9.19 6.67
N ILE A 33 -11.47 8.24 6.58
CA ILE A 33 -12.79 8.43 5.96
C ILE A 33 -13.73 9.23 6.87
N ILE A 34 -13.80 8.88 8.15
CA ILE A 34 -14.76 9.48 9.10
C ILE A 34 -14.34 10.90 9.49
N PHE A 35 -13.06 11.08 9.83
CA PHE A 35 -12.58 12.33 10.40
C PHE A 35 -11.94 13.27 9.37
N ASN A 36 -11.50 12.73 8.23
CA ASN A 36 -10.85 13.47 7.14
C ASN A 36 -9.86 14.56 7.65
N PRO A 37 -8.86 14.19 8.46
CA PRO A 37 -8.03 15.13 9.23
C PRO A 37 -7.17 16.09 8.39
N PHE A 38 -6.97 15.77 7.11
CA PHE A 38 -6.23 16.59 6.15
C PHE A 38 -7.18 17.27 5.14
N SER A 39 -8.46 17.38 5.48
CA SER A 39 -9.42 18.18 4.70
C SER A 39 -9.11 19.66 4.76
N GLY A 40 -9.39 20.36 3.67
CA GLY A 40 -9.38 21.81 3.59
C GLY A 40 -10.54 22.25 2.69
N PRO A 41 -11.05 23.49 2.88
CA PRO A 41 -12.17 24.02 2.11
C PRO A 41 -11.89 24.07 0.60
N GLU A 42 -10.61 24.03 0.22
CA GLU A 42 -10.17 24.10 -1.16
C GLU A 42 -10.23 22.73 -1.85
N LEU A 43 -10.14 21.58 -1.17
CA LEU A 43 -9.90 20.25 -1.78
C LEU A 43 -11.06 19.63 -2.59
N GLU A 44 -11.85 20.39 -3.33
CA GLU A 44 -12.95 19.89 -4.16
C GLU A 44 -12.52 19.59 -5.60
N THR A 45 -11.48 20.24 -6.11
CA THR A 45 -11.07 20.11 -7.50
C THR A 45 -10.16 18.89 -7.73
N PHE A 46 -10.11 18.44 -8.98
CA PHE A 46 -9.20 17.35 -9.36
C PHE A 46 -7.72 17.76 -9.24
N ASP A 47 -7.39 19.02 -9.51
CA ASP A 47 -6.02 19.54 -9.46
C ASP A 47 -5.46 19.48 -8.03
N GLU A 48 -6.26 19.78 -7.02
CA GLU A 48 -5.82 19.66 -5.62
C GLU A 48 -5.66 18.21 -5.19
N LYS A 49 -6.55 17.32 -5.66
CA LYS A 49 -6.38 15.88 -5.43
C LYS A 49 -5.07 15.37 -6.04
N LEU A 50 -4.68 15.87 -7.21
CA LEU A 50 -3.38 15.57 -7.83
C LEU A 50 -2.22 16.06 -6.97
N VAL A 51 -2.32 17.23 -6.34
CA VAL A 51 -1.29 17.73 -5.42
C VAL A 51 -1.15 16.79 -4.21
N VAL A 52 -2.25 16.35 -3.61
CA VAL A 52 -2.22 15.39 -2.48
C VAL A 52 -1.62 14.05 -2.93
N PHE A 53 -2.02 13.55 -4.09
CA PHE A 53 -1.45 12.34 -4.70
C PHE A 53 0.06 12.47 -4.91
N GLY A 54 0.52 13.58 -5.51
CA GLY A 54 1.93 13.86 -5.73
C GLY A 54 2.74 13.88 -4.42
N ARG A 55 2.21 14.51 -3.36
CA ARG A 55 2.84 14.50 -2.03
C ARG A 55 2.95 13.09 -1.45
N CYS A 56 1.93 12.25 -1.64
CA CYS A 56 1.98 10.84 -1.23
C CYS A 56 3.03 10.07 -2.03
N LEU A 57 3.14 10.33 -3.34
CA LEU A 57 4.16 9.69 -4.18
C LEU A 57 5.58 10.09 -3.80
N LEU A 58 5.82 11.32 -3.35
CA LEU A 58 7.15 11.73 -2.87
C LEU A 58 7.64 10.82 -1.75
N ILE A 59 6.75 10.43 -0.82
CA ILE A 59 7.09 9.51 0.28
C ILE A 59 7.46 8.12 -0.27
N LEU A 60 6.62 7.56 -1.13
CA LEU A 60 6.85 6.23 -1.74
C LEU A 60 8.14 6.21 -2.57
N LEU A 61 8.38 7.28 -3.34
CA LEU A 61 9.55 7.44 -4.19
C LEU A 61 10.81 7.59 -3.35
N PHE A 62 10.77 8.35 -2.25
CA PHE A 62 11.89 8.48 -1.34
C PHE A 62 12.34 7.12 -0.78
N VAL A 63 11.39 6.29 -0.31
CA VAL A 63 11.69 4.92 0.15
C VAL A 63 12.31 4.07 -0.97
N LEU A 64 11.77 4.14 -2.18
CA LEU A 64 12.27 3.39 -3.33
C LEU A 64 13.70 3.84 -3.71
N ILE A 65 13.96 5.14 -3.78
CA ILE A 65 15.28 5.71 -4.05
C ILE A 65 16.29 5.23 -3.01
N LEU A 66 15.96 5.29 -1.72
CA LEU A 66 16.86 4.80 -0.67
C LEU A 66 17.14 3.31 -0.80
N SER A 67 16.15 2.52 -1.22
CA SER A 67 16.31 1.08 -1.45
C SER A 67 17.22 0.79 -2.64
N ILE A 68 17.09 1.57 -3.72
CA ILE A 68 17.96 1.49 -4.91
C ILE A 68 19.39 1.93 -4.55
N ALA A 69 19.55 3.08 -3.90
CA ALA A 69 20.84 3.61 -3.47
C ALA A 69 21.58 2.63 -2.57
N ARG A 70 20.85 1.92 -1.69
CA ARG A 70 21.41 0.85 -0.87
C ARG A 70 22.01 -0.27 -1.72
N ILE A 71 21.31 -0.76 -2.75
CA ILE A 71 21.82 -1.80 -3.67
C ILE A 71 23.03 -1.29 -4.44
N ALA A 72 22.94 -0.08 -5.00
CA ALA A 72 24.04 0.53 -5.73
C ALA A 72 25.31 0.60 -4.86
N ARG A 73 25.17 0.99 -3.59
CA ARG A 73 26.27 0.98 -2.62
C ARG A 73 26.85 -0.42 -2.42
N TYR A 74 26.03 -1.46 -2.22
CA TYR A 74 26.56 -2.82 -2.04
C TYR A 74 27.34 -3.30 -3.27
N ARG A 75 26.81 -3.07 -4.48
CA ARG A 75 27.50 -3.45 -5.72
C ARG A 75 28.81 -2.71 -5.91
N PHE A 76 28.83 -1.40 -5.67
CA PHE A 76 30.02 -0.58 -5.85
C PHE A 76 31.21 -1.02 -4.97
N PHE A 77 30.94 -1.51 -3.77
CA PHE A 77 31.98 -1.96 -2.83
C PHE A 77 32.22 -3.47 -2.84
N SER A 78 31.65 -4.22 -3.79
CA SER A 78 31.78 -5.67 -3.89
C SER A 78 32.46 -6.04 -5.19
N SER A 79 33.66 -6.61 -5.13
CA SER A 79 34.36 -7.14 -6.31
C SER A 79 33.57 -8.26 -7.00
N GLU A 80 32.75 -8.99 -6.25
CA GLU A 80 31.87 -10.05 -6.79
C GLU A 80 30.66 -9.47 -7.51
N ASP A 81 30.10 -8.35 -7.02
CA ASP A 81 28.83 -7.81 -7.52
C ASP A 81 28.97 -6.57 -8.42
N ILE A 82 30.14 -5.94 -8.51
CA ILE A 82 30.35 -4.70 -9.29
C ILE A 82 30.08 -4.90 -10.78
N ASP A 83 30.50 -6.06 -11.32
CA ASP A 83 30.30 -6.46 -12.72
C ASP A 83 29.12 -7.44 -12.87
N SER A 84 28.29 -7.60 -11.83
CA SER A 84 27.18 -8.56 -11.86
C SER A 84 26.12 -8.18 -12.91
N THR A 85 25.87 -9.12 -13.83
CA THR A 85 24.77 -9.01 -14.80
C THR A 85 23.45 -9.44 -14.16
N ALA A 86 22.31 -9.14 -14.81
CA ALA A 86 20.99 -9.54 -14.31
C ALA A 86 20.79 -11.07 -14.16
N VAL A 87 21.65 -11.87 -14.79
CA VAL A 87 21.61 -13.35 -14.77
C VAL A 87 22.52 -13.93 -13.68
N ALA A 88 23.50 -13.16 -13.21
CA ALA A 88 24.43 -13.60 -12.17
C ALA A 88 23.71 -13.73 -10.82
N ALA A 89 23.98 -14.83 -10.11
CA ALA A 89 23.47 -15.00 -8.75
C ALA A 89 24.07 -13.93 -7.83
N PRO A 90 23.26 -13.23 -7.00
CA PRO A 90 23.78 -12.22 -6.10
C PRO A 90 24.70 -12.84 -5.04
N SER A 91 25.71 -12.10 -4.60
CA SER A 91 26.49 -12.50 -3.42
C SER A 91 25.59 -12.68 -2.19
N SER A 92 26.05 -13.48 -1.22
CA SER A 92 25.32 -13.73 0.03
C SER A 92 24.94 -12.43 0.77
N SER A 93 25.77 -11.39 0.62
CA SER A 93 25.57 -10.07 1.21
C SER A 93 24.44 -9.27 0.53
N LEU A 94 24.22 -9.51 -0.77
CA LEU A 94 23.28 -8.77 -1.62
C LEU A 94 21.88 -9.41 -1.67
N LEU A 95 21.75 -10.71 -1.38
CA LEU A 95 20.47 -11.43 -1.41
C LEU A 95 19.36 -10.74 -0.59
N CYS A 96 19.68 -10.34 0.65
CA CYS A 96 18.73 -9.71 1.55
C CYS A 96 18.32 -8.31 1.08
N PRO A 97 19.26 -7.37 0.82
CA PRO A 97 18.94 -6.09 0.21
C PRO A 97 18.13 -6.22 -1.09
N GLN A 98 18.49 -7.16 -1.98
CA GLN A 98 17.82 -7.34 -3.27
C GLN A 98 16.34 -7.72 -3.08
N SER A 99 16.07 -8.65 -2.15
CA SER A 99 14.70 -9.04 -1.80
C SER A 99 13.90 -7.87 -1.21
N ILE A 100 14.53 -7.02 -0.39
CA ILE A 100 13.90 -5.80 0.14
C ILE A 100 13.56 -4.82 -0.99
N LEU A 101 14.49 -4.60 -1.93
CA LEU A 101 14.27 -3.71 -3.08
C LEU A 101 13.10 -4.21 -3.93
N GLN A 102 13.09 -5.50 -4.28
CA GLN A 102 12.03 -6.10 -5.08
C GLN A 102 10.65 -5.93 -4.41
N ASN A 103 10.55 -6.24 -3.12
CA ASN A 103 9.29 -6.04 -2.39
C ASN A 103 8.90 -4.55 -2.31
N THR A 104 9.87 -3.66 -2.17
CA THR A 104 9.63 -2.22 -2.15
C THR A 104 9.08 -1.74 -3.48
N LEU A 105 9.68 -2.18 -4.60
CA LEU A 105 9.21 -1.87 -5.94
C LEU A 105 7.77 -2.35 -6.17
N GLU A 106 7.48 -3.62 -5.88
CA GLU A 106 6.15 -4.21 -6.05
C GLU A 106 5.07 -3.44 -5.29
N GLN A 107 5.33 -3.12 -4.02
CA GLN A 107 4.34 -2.40 -3.21
C GLN A 107 4.24 -0.91 -3.55
N THR A 108 5.33 -0.27 -3.97
CA THR A 108 5.30 1.11 -4.49
C THR A 108 4.47 1.18 -5.77
N VAL A 109 4.64 0.25 -6.70
CA VAL A 109 3.85 0.18 -7.95
C VAL A 109 2.37 -0.04 -7.64
N LEU A 110 2.06 -1.01 -6.78
CA LEU A 110 0.69 -1.29 -6.38
C LEU A 110 0.03 -0.07 -5.71
N ALA A 111 0.70 0.54 -4.73
CA ALA A 111 0.18 1.71 -4.03
C ALA A 111 -0.02 2.92 -4.97
N ARG A 112 0.92 3.18 -5.88
CA ARG A 112 0.78 4.24 -6.88
C ARG A 112 -0.49 4.07 -7.73
N ILE A 113 -0.74 2.86 -8.23
CA ILE A 113 -1.91 2.57 -9.06
C ILE A 113 -3.19 2.78 -8.26
N VAL A 114 -3.26 2.22 -7.04
CA VAL A 114 -4.45 2.35 -6.19
C VAL A 114 -4.70 3.81 -5.78
N TYR A 115 -3.67 4.55 -5.42
CA TYR A 115 -3.82 5.96 -5.02
C TYR A 115 -4.29 6.83 -6.19
N PHE A 116 -3.81 6.55 -7.40
CA PHE A 116 -4.26 7.25 -8.60
C PHE A 116 -5.75 6.98 -8.88
N LEU A 117 -6.17 5.71 -8.81
CA LEU A 117 -7.58 5.37 -8.96
C LEU A 117 -8.44 5.98 -7.84
N TRP A 118 -7.92 6.04 -6.63
CA TRP A 118 -8.61 6.65 -5.49
C TRP A 118 -8.94 8.12 -5.75
N ILE A 119 -7.97 8.94 -6.18
CA ILE A 119 -8.24 10.36 -6.46
C ILE A 119 -9.22 10.56 -7.62
N LEU A 120 -9.19 9.67 -8.61
CA LEU A 120 -10.02 9.73 -9.79
C LEU A 120 -11.48 9.40 -9.49
N MET A 121 -11.71 8.46 -8.58
CA MET A 121 -12.98 7.76 -8.47
C MET A 121 -13.67 7.92 -7.10
N THR A 122 -13.05 8.58 -6.13
CA THR A 122 -13.64 8.76 -4.78
C THR A 122 -13.88 10.24 -4.45
N PRO A 123 -14.86 10.55 -3.57
CA PRO A 123 -15.11 11.92 -3.14
C PRO A 123 -13.94 12.47 -2.32
N SER A 124 -13.76 13.79 -2.37
CA SER A 124 -12.70 14.48 -1.60
C SER A 124 -12.81 14.29 -0.09
N ALA A 125 -14.01 13.97 0.41
CA ALA A 125 -14.24 13.61 1.80
C ALA A 125 -13.38 12.43 2.28
N TRP A 126 -12.86 11.59 1.38
CA TRP A 126 -12.06 10.41 1.70
C TRP A 126 -10.57 10.60 1.38
N LEU A 127 -10.16 11.80 1.00
CA LEU A 127 -8.82 12.05 0.46
C LEU A 127 -7.72 11.90 1.52
N SER A 128 -8.02 12.19 2.81
CA SER A 128 -7.07 12.04 3.92
C SER A 128 -6.54 10.62 4.11
N VAL A 129 -7.23 9.61 3.58
CA VAL A 129 -6.78 8.21 3.64
C VAL A 129 -5.44 8.04 2.91
N LEU A 130 -5.18 8.81 1.84
CA LEU A 130 -3.94 8.71 1.06
C LEU A 130 -2.69 9.12 1.85
N PRO A 131 -2.59 10.33 2.44
CA PRO A 131 -1.42 10.71 3.22
C PRO A 131 -1.22 9.83 4.46
N LEU A 132 -2.30 9.39 5.11
CA LEU A 132 -2.22 8.41 6.21
C LEU A 132 -1.61 7.09 5.73
N SER A 133 -2.08 6.56 4.60
CA SER A 133 -1.59 5.31 4.02
C SER A 133 -0.13 5.44 3.55
N ALA A 134 0.26 6.59 2.98
CA ALA A 134 1.64 6.89 2.61
C ALA A 134 2.57 6.97 3.84
N GLY A 135 2.11 7.57 4.94
CA GLY A 135 2.81 7.55 6.22
C GLY A 135 2.97 6.12 6.76
N CYS A 136 1.92 5.32 6.70
CA CYS A 136 1.98 3.89 7.05
C CYS A 136 2.97 3.12 6.17
N PHE A 137 3.05 3.44 4.88
CA PHE A 137 4.03 2.86 3.98
C PHE A 137 5.46 3.16 4.44
N LEU A 138 5.78 4.42 4.77
CA LEU A 138 7.10 4.79 5.27
C LEU A 138 7.45 4.05 6.57
N VAL A 139 6.56 4.09 7.56
CA VAL A 139 6.76 3.42 8.86
C VAL A 139 6.88 1.91 8.68
N GLY A 140 6.00 1.31 7.89
CA GLY A 140 6.03 -0.12 7.60
C GLY A 140 7.34 -0.54 6.93
N ARG A 141 7.90 0.29 6.04
CA ARG A 141 9.22 0.01 5.42
C ARG A 141 10.36 0.05 6.40
N ILE A 142 10.38 1.03 7.30
CA ILE A 142 11.37 1.12 8.38
C ILE A 142 11.32 -0.16 9.24
N LEU A 143 10.12 -0.56 9.66
CA LEU A 143 9.91 -1.77 10.46
C LEU A 143 10.28 -3.06 9.70
N PHE A 144 9.93 -3.16 8.41
CA PHE A 144 10.24 -4.30 7.57
C PHE A 144 11.75 -4.51 7.44
N ILE A 145 12.50 -3.42 7.16
CA ILE A 145 13.95 -3.44 7.05
C ILE A 145 14.60 -3.83 8.38
N ALA A 146 14.16 -3.21 9.49
CA ALA A 146 14.69 -3.49 10.83
C ALA A 146 14.42 -4.94 11.29
N GLY A 147 13.27 -5.49 10.89
CA GLY A 147 12.86 -6.86 11.20
C GLY A 147 13.44 -7.93 10.28
N PHE A 148 13.99 -7.57 9.11
CA PHE A 148 14.26 -8.51 8.03
C PHE A 148 15.26 -9.62 8.42
N ARG A 149 16.36 -9.25 9.10
CA ARG A 149 17.39 -10.22 9.54
C ARG A 149 16.99 -11.03 10.78
N LYS A 150 15.92 -10.62 11.48
CA LYS A 150 15.44 -11.27 12.72
C LYS A 150 14.43 -12.40 12.45
N GLY A 151 14.01 -12.59 11.20
CA GLY A 151 13.12 -13.67 10.76
C GLY A 151 11.80 -13.19 10.16
N ALA A 152 10.96 -14.14 9.77
CA ALA A 152 9.70 -13.85 9.09
C ALA A 152 8.70 -13.09 9.98
N ALA A 153 8.58 -13.48 11.26
CA ALA A 153 7.63 -12.86 12.18
C ALA A 153 7.97 -11.39 12.49
N SER A 154 9.26 -11.08 12.67
CA SER A 154 9.72 -9.72 13.00
C SER A 154 9.53 -8.72 11.86
N ARG A 155 9.51 -9.17 10.60
CA ARG A 155 9.23 -8.32 9.44
C ARG A 155 7.75 -8.29 9.04
N ALA A 156 6.91 -9.17 9.60
CA ALA A 156 5.52 -9.35 9.18
C ALA A 156 4.68 -8.06 9.36
N ILE A 157 4.82 -7.38 10.50
CA ILE A 157 4.10 -6.12 10.75
C ILE A 157 4.50 -5.03 9.75
N GLY A 158 5.79 -4.91 9.44
CA GLY A 158 6.29 -3.93 8.49
C GLY A 158 5.76 -4.16 7.07
N PHE A 159 5.69 -5.42 6.64
CA PHE A 159 5.05 -5.81 5.40
C PHE A 159 3.54 -5.50 5.40
N ALA A 160 2.87 -5.80 6.51
CA ALA A 160 1.44 -5.62 6.65
C ALA A 160 1.04 -4.13 6.55
N LEU A 161 1.80 -3.22 7.18
CA LEU A 161 1.54 -1.79 7.15
C LEU A 161 1.78 -1.12 5.79
N THR A 162 2.55 -1.75 4.89
CA THR A 162 2.77 -1.25 3.53
C THR A 162 1.83 -1.89 2.52
N PHE A 163 1.26 -3.06 2.83
CA PHE A 163 0.37 -3.82 1.95
C PHE A 163 -1.12 -3.58 2.24
N TYR A 164 -1.55 -3.72 3.50
CA TYR A 164 -2.98 -3.74 3.82
C TYR A 164 -3.72 -2.42 3.66
N PRO A 165 -3.15 -1.22 3.91
CA PRO A 165 -3.84 0.02 3.59
C PRO A 165 -4.22 0.02 2.11
N THR A 166 -3.25 -0.20 1.22
CA THR A 166 -3.44 -0.28 -0.23
C THR A 166 -4.50 -1.30 -0.65
N VAL A 167 -4.48 -2.50 -0.08
CA VAL A 167 -5.48 -3.54 -0.38
C VAL A 167 -6.88 -3.12 0.07
N ILE A 168 -7.01 -2.54 1.26
CA ILE A 168 -8.30 -2.07 1.77
C ILE A 168 -8.85 -0.95 0.88
N LEU A 169 -8.01 0.00 0.45
CA LEU A 169 -8.40 1.05 -0.50
C LEU A 169 -8.89 0.43 -1.81
N PHE A 170 -8.16 -0.53 -2.37
CA PHE A 170 -8.58 -1.21 -3.59
C PHE A 170 -9.92 -1.93 -3.45
N LEU A 171 -10.13 -2.66 -2.35
CA LEU A 171 -11.38 -3.39 -2.10
C LEU A 171 -12.55 -2.44 -1.89
N LEU A 172 -12.36 -1.35 -1.15
CA LEU A 172 -13.39 -0.34 -0.91
C LEU A 172 -13.73 0.42 -2.19
N LEU A 173 -12.72 0.79 -2.99
CA LEU A 173 -12.92 1.39 -4.30
C LEU A 173 -13.76 0.46 -5.19
N SER A 174 -13.38 -0.82 -5.26
CA SER A 174 -14.04 -1.81 -6.10
C SER A 174 -15.49 -2.06 -5.66
N SER A 175 -15.74 -2.14 -4.35
CA SER A 175 -17.08 -2.40 -3.81
C SER A 175 -18.03 -1.23 -4.06
N VAL A 176 -17.59 0.01 -3.83
CA VAL A 176 -18.39 1.21 -4.08
C VAL A 176 -18.77 1.31 -5.56
N HIS A 177 -17.82 1.08 -6.46
CA HIS A 177 -18.08 1.17 -7.90
C HIS A 177 -18.95 0.04 -8.42
N TYR A 178 -18.81 -1.16 -7.87
CA TYR A 178 -19.70 -2.27 -8.18
C TYR A 178 -21.16 -1.95 -7.83
N VAL A 179 -21.41 -1.37 -6.65
CA VAL A 179 -22.75 -0.96 -6.23
C VAL A 179 -23.31 0.14 -7.14
N LEU A 180 -22.52 1.18 -7.42
CA LEU A 180 -22.94 2.27 -8.31
C LEU A 180 -23.28 1.76 -9.72
N TYR A 181 -22.47 0.85 -10.26
CA TYR A 181 -22.73 0.24 -11.56
C TYR A 181 -24.01 -0.60 -11.56
N ALA A 182 -24.25 -1.39 -10.51
CA ALA A 182 -25.47 -2.16 -10.35
C ALA A 182 -26.72 -1.26 -10.29
N GLU A 183 -26.66 -0.13 -9.57
CA GLU A 183 -27.77 0.84 -9.52
C GLU A 183 -28.08 1.48 -10.87
N VAL A 184 -27.04 1.83 -11.65
CA VAL A 184 -27.21 2.38 -13.00
C VAL A 184 -27.89 1.37 -13.91
N LEU A 185 -27.48 0.10 -13.86
CA LEU A 185 -28.12 -0.97 -14.64
C LEU A 185 -29.58 -1.19 -14.23
N LEU A 186 -29.88 -1.21 -12.94
CA LEU A 186 -31.25 -1.36 -12.45
C LEU A 186 -32.15 -0.21 -12.94
N LYS A 187 -31.64 1.03 -12.95
CA LYS A 187 -32.35 2.20 -13.50
C LYS A 187 -32.56 2.09 -15.01
N ALA A 188 -31.58 1.58 -15.75
CA ALA A 188 -31.67 1.40 -17.20
C ALA A 188 -32.68 0.30 -17.61
N VAL A 189 -32.87 -0.72 -16.78
CA VAL A 189 -33.80 -1.83 -17.03
C VAL A 189 -35.22 -1.55 -16.51
N SER A 190 -35.38 -0.61 -15.57
CA SER A 190 -36.70 -0.25 -15.03
C SER A 190 -37.54 0.48 -16.09
N PRO A 191 -38.80 0.07 -16.34
CA PRO A 191 -39.65 0.77 -17.30
C PRO A 191 -39.88 2.23 -16.87
N PRO A 192 -40.01 3.18 -17.81
CA PRO A 192 -40.26 4.57 -17.48
C PRO A 192 -41.54 4.66 -16.64
N ARG A 193 -41.47 5.38 -15.52
CA ARG A 193 -42.61 5.59 -14.63
C ARG A 193 -43.71 6.25 -15.46
N GLN A 194 -44.76 5.51 -15.81
CA GLN A 194 -45.95 6.08 -16.43
C GLN A 194 -46.59 7.01 -15.39
N ASN A 195 -46.29 8.30 -15.50
CA ASN A 195 -47.11 9.32 -14.89
C ASN A 195 -48.44 9.30 -15.62
N SER A 196 -49.37 8.45 -15.18
CA SER A 196 -50.77 8.53 -15.55
C SER A 196 -51.31 9.85 -15.01
N ILE A 197 -51.21 10.88 -15.84
CA ILE A 197 -52.04 12.08 -15.72
C ILE A 197 -53.47 11.59 -16.00
N CYS A 198 -54.20 11.24 -14.94
CA CYS A 198 -55.65 11.17 -15.02
C CYS A 198 -56.15 12.60 -15.18
N TRP A 199 -56.74 12.87 -16.34
CA TRP A 199 -57.62 14.01 -16.56
C TRP A 199 -58.92 13.85 -15.77
#